data_AF-A0A2V9KK88-F1
#
_entry.id   AF-A0A2V9KK88-F1
#
_cell.length_a   1.000
_cell.length_b   1.000
_cell.length_c   1.000
_cell.angle_alpha   90.00
_cell.angle_beta   90.00
_cell.angle_gamma   90.00
#
_symmetry.space_group_name_H-M   'P 1'
#
loop_
_entity.id
_entity.type
_entity.pdbx_description
1 polymer ?
#
loop_
_entity_poly.entity_id
_entity_poly.type
_entity_poly.pdbx_seq_one_letter_code
_entity_poly.pdbx_strand_id
1 'polypeptide(L)'
;MRLNLAGFSRLCARLILLAALIQPAFAGLRPSLEYAAWQATDIVLVDATSKADVFEVAESWKGDLSPGDRITVPEFKLSPNAVPISLYPKNIRSVGTDDGGFSTQIPKLVAGSQMVLFLKRRKGSETLPPATEPSPPIELQYSTVFNDPEDCAVWIESAQLYHFMQWIYPGPSFLVAWDMSVSKLKDQMTEIVVEQQDLAEVVKVEDGGERAERLKPYVLSGVPQARQFALQELGKCGPAASATIREMLDDPTFADDAADVIKAYAEAGGETVAEELNFRLQRELEFWRATAPSLSEGWWNQDSSPQAPLRERYSQTLELIRGLTLTHYPAALSTVIELRDLWHFLPQLNDRSGLNQMAEECDELIEHLQGN
;
A
#
# COMPACT_ATOMS: atom_id res chain seq x y z
N MET A 1 52.91 -25.87 11.64
CA MET A 1 51.72 -25.03 11.91
C MET A 1 50.50 -25.96 11.97
N ARG A 2 50.02 -26.33 13.16
CA ARG A 2 48.87 -27.25 13.31
C ARG A 2 47.58 -26.43 13.37
N LEU A 3 46.81 -26.44 12.30
CA LEU A 3 45.48 -25.81 12.26
C LEU A 3 44.55 -26.55 13.22
N ASN A 4 43.96 -25.80 14.16
CA ASN A 4 43.05 -26.33 15.16
C ASN A 4 41.68 -26.58 14.51
N LEU A 5 41.49 -27.80 13.97
CA LEU A 5 40.28 -28.21 13.27
C LEU A 5 38.99 -27.96 14.08
N ALA A 6 39.06 -28.06 15.40
CA ALA A 6 37.91 -27.83 16.28
C ALA A 6 37.48 -26.35 16.31
N GLY A 7 38.42 -25.41 16.16
CA GLY A 7 38.12 -23.99 16.06
C GLY A 7 37.47 -23.63 14.73
N PHE A 8 37.94 -24.24 13.63
CA PHE A 8 37.40 -24.01 12.29
C PHE A 8 35.96 -24.54 12.16
N SER A 9 35.69 -25.74 12.69
CA SER A 9 34.35 -26.34 12.69
C SER A 9 33.31 -25.49 13.44
N ARG A 10 33.68 -24.91 14.59
CA ARG A 10 32.80 -24.02 15.36
C ARG A 10 32.51 -22.70 14.65
N LEU A 11 33.47 -22.18 13.89
CA LEU A 11 33.27 -20.97 13.09
C LEU A 11 32.31 -21.22 11.92
N CYS A 12 32.48 -22.34 11.20
CA CYS A 12 31.58 -22.72 10.12
C CYS A 12 30.14 -22.98 10.62
N ALA A 13 29.98 -23.68 11.74
CA ALA A 13 28.65 -23.93 12.32
C ALA A 13 27.94 -22.62 12.71
N ARG A 14 28.67 -21.64 13.26
CA ARG A 14 28.12 -20.31 13.57
C ARG A 14 27.75 -19.51 12.33
N LEU A 15 28.55 -19.57 11.27
CA LEU A 15 28.26 -18.90 10.00
C LEU A 15 27.04 -19.50 9.29
N ILE A 16 26.88 -20.83 9.32
CA ILE A 16 25.69 -21.50 8.77
C ILE A 16 24.43 -21.13 9.58
N LEU A 17 24.54 -21.08 10.92
CA LEU A 17 23.43 -20.65 11.77
C LEU A 17 23.05 -19.17 11.53
N LEU A 18 24.06 -18.30 11.32
CA LEU A 18 23.83 -16.88 11.00
C LEU A 18 23.15 -16.72 9.64
N ALA A 19 23.57 -17.48 8.62
CA ALA A 19 22.97 -17.46 7.29
C ALA A 19 21.53 -18.01 7.28
N ALA A 20 21.21 -18.97 8.17
CA ALA A 20 19.85 -19.50 8.32
C ALA A 20 18.90 -18.56 9.07
N LEU A 21 19.43 -17.57 9.81
CA LEU A 21 18.65 -16.57 10.54
C LEU A 21 18.43 -15.27 9.76
N ILE A 22 19.15 -15.07 8.65
CA ILE A 22 18.84 -14.02 7.67
C ILE A 22 17.66 -14.54 6.84
N GLN A 23 16.45 -14.50 7.39
CA GLN A 23 15.27 -14.51 6.55
C GLN A 23 15.23 -13.16 5.84
N PRO A 24 15.26 -13.10 4.50
CA PRO A 24 15.01 -11.86 3.80
C PRO A 24 13.61 -11.40 4.24
N ALA A 25 13.53 -10.22 4.86
CA ALA A 25 12.26 -9.54 5.02
C ALA A 25 11.83 -9.13 3.61
N PHE A 26 11.02 -9.98 2.98
CA PHE A 26 10.47 -9.74 1.66
C PHE A 26 9.35 -8.69 1.78
N ALA A 27 9.69 -7.42 1.61
CA ALA A 27 8.72 -6.38 1.34
C ALA A 27 8.33 -6.47 -0.16
N GLY A 28 7.44 -7.40 -0.49
CA GLY A 28 6.81 -7.47 -1.81
C GLY A 28 5.64 -6.50 -1.88
N LEU A 29 5.86 -5.28 -2.38
CA LEU A 29 4.81 -4.30 -2.65
C LEU A 29 4.49 -4.30 -4.15
N ARG A 30 3.67 -5.26 -4.61
CA ARG A 30 2.92 -5.12 -5.87
C ARG A 30 1.55 -4.51 -5.53
N PRO A 31 0.92 -3.69 -6.39
CA PRO A 31 -0.41 -3.15 -6.11
C PRO A 31 -1.36 -4.30 -5.75
N SER A 32 -1.95 -4.24 -4.55
CA SER A 32 -2.88 -5.27 -4.09
C SER A 32 -4.12 -5.29 -4.99
N LEU A 33 -4.84 -6.41 -5.01
CA LEU A 33 -6.14 -6.50 -5.67
C LEU A 33 -7.09 -5.37 -5.24
N GLU A 34 -6.97 -4.92 -3.98
CA GLU A 34 -7.73 -3.80 -3.43
C GLU A 34 -7.43 -2.50 -4.16
N TYR A 35 -6.17 -2.28 -4.58
CA TYR A 35 -5.81 -1.14 -5.41
C TYR A 35 -6.51 -1.21 -6.77
N ALA A 36 -6.47 -2.38 -7.42
CA ALA A 36 -7.16 -2.59 -8.69
C ALA A 36 -8.68 -2.38 -8.56
N ALA A 37 -9.29 -2.85 -7.46
CA ALA A 37 -10.70 -2.68 -7.14
C ALA A 37 -11.08 -1.21 -6.88
N TRP A 38 -10.27 -0.51 -6.09
CA TRP A 38 -10.44 0.92 -5.81
C TRP A 38 -10.44 1.74 -7.10
N GLN A 39 -9.52 1.40 -8.00
CA GLN A 39 -9.31 2.11 -9.25
C GLN A 39 -10.27 1.72 -10.38
N ALA A 40 -10.88 0.54 -10.32
CA ALA A 40 -11.76 0.05 -11.38
C ALA A 40 -13.02 0.91 -11.53
N THR A 41 -13.46 1.16 -12.76
CA THR A 41 -14.81 1.64 -13.04
C THR A 41 -15.81 0.50 -13.07
N ASP A 42 -15.36 -0.68 -13.49
CA ASP A 42 -16.19 -1.87 -13.62
C ASP A 42 -15.44 -3.08 -13.01
N ILE A 43 -16.13 -3.87 -12.18
CA ILE A 43 -15.62 -5.15 -11.62
C ILE A 43 -16.64 -6.22 -12.01
N VAL A 44 -16.21 -7.19 -12.81
CA VAL A 44 -17.12 -8.16 -13.42
C VAL A 44 -16.60 -9.59 -13.30
N LEU A 45 -17.50 -10.52 -13.03
CA LEU A 45 -17.28 -11.94 -13.28
C LEU A 45 -17.62 -12.23 -14.74
N VAL A 46 -16.70 -12.85 -15.46
CA VAL A 46 -16.87 -13.14 -16.89
C VAL A 46 -16.58 -14.57 -17.24
N ASP A 47 -17.23 -15.04 -18.31
CA ASP A 47 -16.92 -16.29 -18.99
C ASP A 47 -16.09 -16.01 -20.26
N ALA A 48 -14.99 -16.73 -20.42
CA ALA A 48 -14.19 -16.68 -21.64
C ALA A 48 -14.99 -17.24 -22.82
N THR A 49 -15.00 -16.55 -23.95
CA THR A 49 -15.67 -17.03 -25.17
C THR A 49 -14.74 -17.86 -26.06
N SER A 50 -15.25 -18.36 -27.18
CA SER A 50 -14.40 -19.02 -28.20
C SER A 50 -13.52 -18.06 -28.99
N LYS A 51 -13.80 -16.74 -28.90
CA LYS A 51 -13.00 -15.70 -29.55
C LYS A 51 -12.00 -15.15 -28.52
N ALA A 52 -10.73 -15.09 -28.92
CA ALA A 52 -9.67 -14.52 -28.10
C ALA A 52 -10.02 -13.08 -27.70
N ASP A 53 -9.66 -12.72 -26.47
CA ASP A 53 -9.81 -11.38 -25.87
C ASP A 53 -11.26 -10.90 -25.72
N VAL A 54 -12.26 -11.76 -26.02
CA VAL A 54 -13.68 -11.48 -25.88
C VAL A 54 -14.27 -12.31 -24.74
N PHE A 55 -14.96 -11.61 -23.84
CA PHE A 55 -15.57 -12.19 -22.65
C PHE A 55 -17.06 -11.84 -22.60
N GLU A 56 -17.84 -12.74 -22.03
CA GLU A 56 -19.26 -12.51 -21.74
C GLU A 56 -19.42 -12.27 -20.24
N VAL A 57 -20.10 -11.19 -19.87
CA VAL A 57 -20.33 -10.82 -18.48
C VAL A 57 -21.33 -11.79 -17.86
N ALA A 58 -20.92 -12.50 -16.83
CA ALA A 58 -21.80 -13.37 -16.04
C ALA A 58 -22.45 -12.58 -14.89
N GLU A 59 -21.68 -11.70 -14.25
CA GLU A 59 -22.13 -10.87 -13.14
C GLU A 59 -21.34 -9.55 -13.11
N SER A 60 -21.99 -8.47 -12.67
CA SER A 60 -21.35 -7.18 -12.39
C SER A 60 -21.40 -6.88 -10.90
N TRP A 61 -20.25 -6.59 -10.32
CA TRP A 61 -20.07 -6.23 -8.91
C TRP A 61 -19.88 -4.72 -8.72
N LYS A 62 -19.43 -4.03 -9.78
CA LYS A 62 -19.24 -2.59 -9.85
C LYS A 62 -19.37 -2.15 -11.31
N GLY A 63 -19.92 -0.96 -11.55
CA GLY A 63 -20.04 -0.37 -12.90
C GLY A 63 -21.40 -0.63 -13.54
N ASP A 64 -21.51 -0.34 -14.84
CA ASP A 64 -22.79 -0.35 -15.56
C ASP A 64 -22.98 -1.57 -16.48
N LEU A 65 -22.02 -2.49 -16.49
CA LEU A 65 -22.11 -3.72 -17.28
C LEU A 65 -23.22 -4.63 -16.75
N SER A 66 -23.94 -5.27 -17.67
CA SER A 66 -25.04 -6.19 -17.38
C SER A 66 -24.67 -7.64 -17.74
N PRO A 67 -25.25 -8.65 -17.06
CA PRO A 67 -25.12 -10.03 -17.48
C PRO A 67 -25.52 -10.23 -18.95
N GLY A 68 -24.69 -10.91 -19.73
CA GLY A 68 -24.82 -11.13 -21.17
C GLY A 68 -24.10 -10.10 -22.04
N ASP A 69 -23.61 -8.98 -21.46
CA ASP A 69 -22.80 -8.03 -22.21
C ASP A 69 -21.50 -8.67 -22.70
N ARG A 70 -21.06 -8.30 -23.90
CA ARG A 70 -19.78 -8.74 -24.45
C ARG A 70 -18.76 -7.63 -24.36
N ILE A 71 -17.66 -7.91 -23.69
CA ILE A 71 -16.55 -6.98 -23.53
C ILE A 71 -15.32 -7.50 -24.28
N THR A 72 -14.50 -6.58 -24.77
CA THR A 72 -13.16 -6.91 -25.29
C THR A 72 -12.13 -6.21 -24.45
N VAL A 73 -11.09 -6.97 -24.07
CA VAL A 73 -9.93 -6.45 -23.33
C VAL A 73 -8.69 -6.70 -24.20
N PRO A 74 -8.35 -5.80 -25.14
CA PRO A 74 -7.29 -6.03 -26.13
C PRO A 74 -5.89 -6.25 -25.52
N GLU A 75 -5.73 -5.83 -24.27
CA GLU A 75 -4.51 -5.98 -23.48
C GLU A 75 -4.35 -7.41 -22.92
N PHE A 76 -5.41 -8.25 -22.96
CA PHE A 76 -5.40 -9.65 -22.53
C PHE A 76 -4.78 -10.59 -23.58
N LYS A 77 -3.61 -10.26 -24.11
CA LYS A 77 -2.97 -11.09 -25.15
C LYS A 77 -2.42 -12.38 -24.57
N LEU A 78 -3.11 -13.48 -24.81
CA LEU A 78 -2.61 -14.81 -24.46
C LEU A 78 -1.37 -15.16 -25.28
N SER A 79 -0.32 -15.58 -24.58
CA SER A 79 0.86 -16.19 -25.20
C SER A 79 0.45 -17.42 -26.01
N PRO A 80 0.98 -17.64 -27.23
CA PRO A 80 0.78 -18.88 -27.98
C PRO A 80 1.22 -20.13 -27.20
N ASN A 81 2.12 -19.94 -26.23
CA ASN A 81 2.66 -20.99 -25.37
C ASN A 81 1.97 -21.05 -23.99
N ALA A 82 0.87 -20.32 -23.81
CA ALA A 82 0.12 -20.35 -22.56
C ALA A 82 -0.37 -21.78 -22.27
N VAL A 83 -0.18 -22.20 -21.02
CA VAL A 83 -0.62 -23.50 -20.52
C VAL A 83 -1.88 -23.34 -19.65
N PRO A 84 -2.77 -24.34 -19.57
CA PRO A 84 -3.94 -24.27 -18.69
C PRO A 84 -3.54 -24.21 -17.20
N ILE A 85 -4.42 -23.65 -16.36
CA ILE A 85 -4.20 -23.47 -14.91
C ILE A 85 -3.84 -24.79 -14.22
N SER A 86 -4.49 -25.89 -14.60
CA SER A 86 -4.18 -27.23 -14.10
C SER A 86 -2.71 -27.69 -14.23
N LEU A 87 -1.92 -27.07 -15.11
CA LEU A 87 -0.48 -27.36 -15.26
C LEU A 87 0.43 -26.43 -14.44
N TYR A 88 -0.12 -25.43 -13.74
CA TYR A 88 0.66 -24.55 -12.86
C TYR A 88 1.04 -25.28 -11.57
N PRO A 89 2.21 -24.96 -10.97
CA PRO A 89 2.64 -25.57 -9.73
C PRO A 89 1.64 -25.28 -8.60
N LYS A 90 1.05 -26.32 -8.02
CA LYS A 90 0.10 -26.19 -6.89
C LYS A 90 0.78 -25.96 -5.54
N ASN A 91 2.06 -26.34 -5.42
CA ASN A 91 2.83 -26.22 -4.19
C ASN A 91 4.05 -25.31 -4.39
N ILE A 92 3.97 -24.12 -3.79
CA ILE A 92 5.02 -23.09 -3.82
C ILE A 92 6.22 -23.51 -2.95
N ARG A 93 6.06 -24.43 -2.00
CA ARG A 93 7.16 -24.88 -1.11
C ARG A 93 8.23 -25.73 -1.81
N SER A 94 7.94 -26.26 -2.99
CA SER A 94 8.84 -27.16 -3.76
C SER A 94 9.80 -26.42 -4.69
N VAL A 95 9.85 -25.09 -4.59
CA VAL A 95 10.36 -24.16 -5.60
C VAL A 95 11.90 -23.99 -5.59
N GLY A 96 12.63 -24.83 -4.86
CA GLY A 96 14.06 -24.64 -4.63
C GLY A 96 15.03 -25.39 -5.54
N THR A 97 14.61 -26.38 -6.36
CA THR A 97 15.62 -27.34 -6.89
C THR A 97 15.52 -27.76 -8.35
N ASP A 98 14.43 -27.50 -9.08
CA ASP A 98 14.22 -28.11 -10.40
C ASP A 98 14.13 -27.05 -11.51
N ASP A 99 14.82 -27.29 -12.62
CA ASP A 99 14.89 -26.48 -13.86
C ASP A 99 13.52 -26.21 -14.56
N GLY A 100 12.41 -26.62 -13.94
CA GLY A 100 11.05 -26.28 -14.35
C GLY A 100 10.75 -24.83 -14.02
N GLY A 101 11.30 -23.91 -14.81
CA GLY A 101 11.13 -22.47 -14.64
C GLY A 101 9.67 -22.06 -14.42
N PHE A 102 9.47 -21.04 -13.60
CA PHE A 102 8.15 -20.53 -13.30
C PHE A 102 7.44 -20.01 -14.56
N SER A 103 6.16 -20.38 -14.71
CA SER A 103 5.32 -19.70 -15.70
C SER A 103 4.86 -18.36 -15.13
N THR A 104 5.48 -17.29 -15.64
CA THR A 104 5.01 -15.92 -15.45
C THR A 104 3.95 -15.55 -16.50
N GLN A 105 3.48 -16.51 -17.30
CA GLN A 105 2.53 -16.24 -18.38
C GLN A 105 1.10 -16.29 -17.86
N ILE A 106 0.21 -15.48 -18.44
CA ILE A 106 -1.23 -15.61 -18.25
C ILE A 106 -1.68 -17.02 -18.66
N PRO A 107 -2.49 -17.73 -17.85
CA PRO A 107 -2.92 -19.07 -18.18
C PRO A 107 -3.79 -19.10 -19.43
N LYS A 108 -3.75 -20.22 -20.15
CA LYS A 108 -4.60 -20.45 -21.31
C LYS A 108 -6.07 -20.47 -20.90
N LEU A 109 -6.87 -19.64 -21.55
CA LEU A 109 -8.32 -19.61 -21.37
C LEU A 109 -8.99 -20.49 -22.41
N VAL A 110 -9.83 -21.43 -21.96
CA VAL A 110 -10.75 -22.17 -22.81
C VAL A 110 -12.15 -21.58 -22.68
N ALA A 111 -13.00 -21.74 -23.70
CA ALA A 111 -14.37 -21.26 -23.62
C ALA A 111 -15.09 -21.83 -22.38
N GLY A 112 -15.75 -20.96 -21.61
CA GLY A 112 -16.38 -21.28 -20.32
C GLY A 112 -15.44 -21.20 -19.10
N SER A 113 -14.17 -20.81 -19.28
CA SER A 113 -13.31 -20.47 -18.14
C SER A 113 -13.80 -19.19 -17.48
N GLN A 114 -13.79 -19.14 -16.15
CA GLN A 114 -14.26 -17.99 -15.39
C GLN A 114 -13.11 -17.15 -14.83
N MET A 115 -13.33 -15.85 -14.77
CA MET A 115 -12.44 -14.92 -14.06
C MET A 115 -13.18 -13.68 -13.59
N VAL A 116 -12.63 -13.04 -12.56
CA VAL A 116 -13.01 -11.68 -12.15
C VAL A 116 -12.05 -10.72 -12.82
N LEU A 117 -12.58 -9.71 -13.52
CA LEU A 117 -11.79 -8.66 -14.16
C LEU A 117 -12.00 -7.31 -13.47
N PHE A 118 -10.89 -6.57 -13.34
CA PHE A 118 -10.84 -5.22 -12.78
C PHE A 118 -10.54 -4.23 -13.90
N LEU A 119 -11.55 -3.47 -14.30
CA LEU A 119 -11.56 -2.75 -15.56
C LEU A 119 -11.73 -1.25 -15.34
N LYS A 120 -11.11 -0.46 -16.21
CA LYS A 120 -11.33 0.98 -16.39
C LYS A 120 -11.87 1.23 -17.80
N ARG A 121 -12.85 2.13 -17.91
CA ARG A 121 -13.26 2.67 -19.21
C ARG A 121 -12.15 3.51 -19.83
N ARG A 122 -11.89 3.29 -21.12
CA ARG A 122 -10.95 4.10 -21.87
C ARG A 122 -11.52 5.53 -22.01
N LYS A 123 -10.73 6.55 -21.67
CA LYS A 123 -11.13 7.95 -21.84
C LYS A 123 -11.57 8.20 -23.29
N GLY A 124 -12.81 8.65 -23.47
CA GLY A 124 -13.41 8.91 -24.79
C GLY A 124 -14.36 7.84 -25.33
N SER A 125 -14.57 6.73 -24.61
CA SER A 125 -15.51 5.66 -24.99
C SER A 125 -16.87 5.72 -24.26
N GLU A 126 -17.30 6.90 -23.80
CA GLU A 126 -18.46 7.07 -22.92
C GLU A 126 -19.83 6.96 -23.62
N THR A 127 -19.86 6.91 -24.95
CA THR A 127 -21.11 6.79 -25.71
C THR A 127 -21.37 5.33 -26.10
N LEU A 128 -22.36 4.71 -25.44
CA LEU A 128 -22.97 3.46 -25.89
C LEU A 128 -23.60 3.65 -27.29
N PRO A 129 -23.34 2.74 -28.26
CA PRO A 129 -23.99 2.81 -29.56
C PRO A 129 -25.50 2.54 -29.46
N PRO A 130 -26.32 3.11 -30.37
CA PRO A 130 -27.78 2.93 -30.36
C PRO A 130 -28.20 1.46 -30.56
N ALA A 131 -29.30 1.08 -29.92
CA ALA A 131 -29.78 -0.29 -29.66
C ALA A 131 -30.20 -1.16 -30.89
N THR A 132 -29.87 -0.77 -32.11
CA THR A 132 -30.46 -1.35 -33.33
C THR A 132 -29.53 -2.26 -34.14
N GLU A 133 -28.26 -2.41 -33.75
CA GLU A 133 -27.31 -3.36 -34.32
C GLU A 133 -26.71 -4.25 -33.21
N PRO A 134 -26.21 -5.48 -33.51
CA PRO A 134 -25.44 -6.24 -32.54
C PRO A 134 -24.28 -5.36 -32.08
N SER A 135 -24.38 -4.84 -30.86
CA SER A 135 -23.47 -3.82 -30.37
C SER A 135 -22.04 -4.35 -30.46
N PRO A 136 -21.09 -3.57 -31.04
CA PRO A 136 -19.69 -3.95 -30.97
C PRO A 136 -19.30 -4.15 -29.50
N PRO A 137 -18.37 -5.08 -29.19
CA PRO A 137 -17.94 -5.28 -27.83
C PRO A 137 -17.47 -3.98 -27.19
N ILE A 138 -17.83 -3.76 -25.93
CA ILE A 138 -17.36 -2.59 -25.19
C ILE A 138 -15.86 -2.76 -24.95
N GLU A 139 -15.06 -1.78 -25.37
CA GLU A 139 -13.61 -1.80 -25.22
C GLU A 139 -13.22 -1.23 -23.84
N LEU A 140 -12.55 -2.06 -23.04
CA LEU A 140 -12.11 -1.73 -21.68
C LEU A 140 -10.61 -1.99 -21.52
N GLN A 141 -10.00 -1.31 -20.56
CA GLN A 141 -8.59 -1.44 -20.19
C GLN A 141 -8.44 -1.86 -18.72
N TYR A 142 -7.25 -2.27 -18.32
CA TYR A 142 -6.95 -2.64 -16.94
C TYR A 142 -6.94 -1.46 -15.96
N SER A 143 -7.25 -1.72 -14.68
CA SER A 143 -7.28 -0.71 -13.62
C SER A 143 -5.97 -0.50 -12.83
N THR A 144 -4.88 -1.18 -13.15
CA THR A 144 -3.62 -1.16 -12.36
C THR A 144 -2.69 0.02 -12.65
N VAL A 145 -1.73 0.26 -11.74
CA VAL A 145 -0.70 1.31 -11.88
C VAL A 145 0.15 1.10 -13.14
N PHE A 146 0.45 -0.15 -13.46
CA PHE A 146 1.36 -0.52 -14.55
C PHE A 146 0.63 -1.01 -15.81
N ASN A 147 -0.71 -1.04 -15.79
CA ASN A 147 -1.55 -1.68 -16.81
C ASN A 147 -1.15 -3.14 -17.10
N ASP A 148 -0.61 -3.82 -16.08
CA ASP A 148 -0.23 -5.21 -16.20
C ASP A 148 -1.49 -6.10 -16.09
N PRO A 149 -1.77 -6.97 -17.09
CA PRO A 149 -2.93 -7.86 -17.09
C PRO A 149 -2.95 -8.81 -15.89
N GLU A 150 -1.77 -9.18 -15.40
CA GLU A 150 -1.57 -10.09 -14.27
C GLU A 150 -2.19 -9.58 -12.98
N ASP A 151 -2.28 -8.26 -12.81
CA ASP A 151 -2.73 -7.61 -11.59
C ASP A 151 -4.22 -7.20 -11.63
N CYS A 152 -4.88 -7.41 -12.77
CA CYS A 152 -6.27 -7.01 -13.01
C CYS A 152 -7.22 -8.19 -13.21
N ALA A 153 -6.79 -9.40 -12.91
CA ALA A 153 -7.62 -10.57 -13.04
C ALA A 153 -7.44 -11.55 -11.88
N VAL A 154 -8.54 -12.20 -11.50
CA VAL A 154 -8.53 -13.38 -10.63
C VAL A 154 -9.13 -14.53 -11.42
N TRP A 155 -8.35 -15.58 -11.65
CA TRP A 155 -8.78 -16.73 -12.42
C TRP A 155 -9.51 -17.73 -11.54
N ILE A 156 -10.48 -18.44 -12.11
CA ILE A 156 -11.30 -19.43 -11.42
C ILE A 156 -11.22 -20.76 -12.17
N GLU A 157 -10.73 -21.82 -11.49
CA GLU A 157 -10.75 -23.18 -12.02
C GLU A 157 -11.31 -24.13 -10.94
N SER A 158 -12.39 -24.84 -11.24
CA SER A 158 -13.01 -25.80 -10.31
C SER A 158 -13.32 -25.22 -8.92
N ALA A 159 -13.86 -24.00 -8.88
CA ALA A 159 -14.14 -23.21 -7.66
C ALA A 159 -12.92 -22.72 -6.85
N GLN A 160 -11.69 -23.01 -7.31
CA GLN A 160 -10.46 -22.48 -6.73
C GLN A 160 -10.09 -21.15 -7.40
N LEU A 161 -9.79 -20.13 -6.59
CA LEU A 161 -9.27 -18.84 -7.06
C LEU A 161 -7.76 -18.90 -7.26
N TYR A 162 -7.28 -18.15 -8.26
CA TYR A 162 -5.86 -17.95 -8.54
C TYR A 162 -5.58 -16.47 -8.86
N HIS A 163 -4.45 -15.95 -8.39
CA HIS A 163 -4.00 -14.59 -8.70
C HIS A 163 -2.48 -14.56 -8.89
N PHE A 164 -1.96 -13.50 -9.54
CA PHE A 164 -0.51 -13.30 -9.59
C PHE A 164 0.00 -12.69 -8.28
N MET A 165 1.12 -13.19 -7.81
CA MET A 165 1.84 -12.69 -6.64
C MET A 165 3.32 -12.54 -6.95
N GLN A 166 3.92 -11.46 -6.46
CA GLN A 166 5.35 -11.19 -6.58
C GLN A 166 5.99 -11.18 -5.19
N TRP A 167 6.94 -12.11 -4.97
CA TRP A 167 7.57 -12.31 -3.66
C TRP A 167 8.76 -11.36 -3.43
N ILE A 168 9.40 -10.92 -4.52
CA ILE A 168 10.57 -10.05 -4.50
C ILE A 168 10.30 -8.91 -5.47
N TYR A 169 10.35 -7.67 -4.98
CA TYR A 169 10.20 -6.48 -5.82
C TYR A 169 11.54 -5.76 -6.03
N PRO A 170 12.01 -5.56 -7.27
CA PRO A 170 11.48 -6.11 -8.53
C PRO A 170 11.80 -7.61 -8.68
N GLY A 171 10.98 -8.33 -9.45
CA GLY A 171 11.08 -9.78 -9.61
C GLY A 171 9.92 -10.37 -10.41
N PRO A 172 10.00 -11.65 -10.78
CA PRO A 172 8.93 -12.33 -11.51
C PRO A 172 7.66 -12.49 -10.67
N SER A 173 6.52 -12.47 -11.35
CA SER A 173 5.21 -12.74 -10.77
C SER A 173 4.74 -14.14 -11.10
N PHE A 174 4.04 -14.76 -10.15
CA PHE A 174 3.62 -16.15 -10.26
C PHE A 174 2.14 -16.29 -9.98
N LEU A 175 1.45 -17.08 -10.81
CA LEU A 175 0.08 -17.48 -10.53
C LEU A 175 0.06 -18.45 -9.36
N VAL A 176 -0.64 -18.09 -8.29
CA VAL A 176 -0.74 -18.88 -7.06
C VAL A 176 -2.19 -19.15 -6.72
N ALA A 177 -2.46 -20.33 -6.14
CA ALA A 177 -3.78 -20.65 -5.60
C ALA A 177 -4.06 -19.76 -4.39
N TRP A 178 -5.28 -19.22 -4.33
CA TRP A 178 -5.72 -18.34 -3.25
C TRP A 178 -6.75 -19.05 -2.37
N ASP A 179 -6.46 -19.19 -1.08
CA ASP A 179 -7.40 -19.77 -0.11
C ASP A 179 -8.54 -18.80 0.24
N MET A 180 -9.37 -18.54 -0.78
CA MET A 180 -10.49 -17.61 -0.75
C MET A 180 -11.59 -18.13 -1.68
N SER A 181 -12.84 -18.00 -1.26
CA SER A 181 -14.00 -18.33 -2.11
C SER A 181 -14.40 -17.14 -2.96
N VAL A 182 -15.07 -17.41 -4.10
CA VAL A 182 -15.65 -16.35 -4.95
C VAL A 182 -16.59 -15.44 -4.14
N SER A 183 -17.39 -16.01 -3.24
CA SER A 183 -18.30 -15.23 -2.37
C SER A 183 -17.53 -14.27 -1.47
N LYS A 184 -16.47 -14.75 -0.80
CA LYS A 184 -15.67 -13.91 0.08
C LYS A 184 -14.96 -12.80 -0.69
N LEU A 185 -14.45 -13.12 -1.89
CA LEU A 185 -13.87 -12.11 -2.78
C LEU A 185 -14.90 -11.04 -3.14
N LYS A 186 -16.12 -11.46 -3.53
CA LYS A 186 -17.22 -10.54 -3.85
C LYS A 186 -17.61 -9.67 -2.66
N ASP A 187 -17.67 -10.23 -1.46
CA ASP A 187 -17.96 -9.48 -0.23
C ASP A 187 -16.91 -8.38 0.01
N GLN A 188 -15.61 -8.71 -0.16
CA GLN A 188 -14.53 -7.72 -0.09
C GLN A 188 -14.64 -6.64 -1.17
N MET A 189 -14.99 -7.01 -2.40
CA MET A 189 -15.17 -6.00 -3.46
C MET A 189 -16.37 -5.09 -3.17
N THR A 190 -17.42 -5.65 -2.57
CA THR A 190 -18.61 -4.88 -2.16
C THR A 190 -18.25 -3.88 -1.06
N GLU A 191 -17.47 -4.30 -0.05
CA GLU A 191 -16.96 -3.40 1.00
C GLU A 191 -16.17 -2.23 0.40
N ILE A 192 -15.22 -2.50 -0.49
CA ILE A 192 -14.43 -1.46 -1.19
C ILE A 192 -15.33 -0.48 -1.96
N VAL A 193 -16.35 -1.00 -2.66
CA VAL A 193 -17.28 -0.16 -3.43
C VAL A 193 -18.12 0.73 -2.53
N VAL A 194 -18.63 0.19 -1.41
CA VAL A 194 -19.42 0.95 -0.44
C VAL A 194 -18.58 2.07 0.17
N GLU A 195 -17.38 1.77 0.67
CA GLU A 195 -16.52 2.81 1.26
C GLU A 195 -16.12 3.88 0.24
N GLN A 196 -15.84 3.50 -1.01
CA GLN A 196 -15.56 4.47 -2.06
C GLN A 196 -16.75 5.40 -2.32
N GLN A 197 -17.97 4.86 -2.38
CA GLN A 197 -19.18 5.66 -2.58
C GLN A 197 -19.44 6.60 -1.40
N ASP A 198 -19.32 6.09 -0.17
CA ASP A 198 -19.53 6.89 1.02
C ASP A 198 -18.48 8.01 1.12
N LEU A 199 -17.20 7.72 0.89
CA LEU A 199 -16.15 8.72 0.85
C LEU A 199 -16.38 9.77 -0.25
N ALA A 200 -16.92 9.36 -1.41
CA ALA A 200 -17.30 10.30 -2.46
C ALA A 200 -18.42 11.26 -2.05
N GLU A 201 -19.34 10.86 -1.17
CA GLU A 201 -20.33 11.76 -0.58
C GLU A 201 -19.74 12.62 0.55
N VAL A 202 -18.86 12.06 1.38
CA VAL A 202 -18.20 12.81 2.47
C VAL A 202 -17.38 13.98 1.93
N VAL A 203 -16.63 13.81 0.85
CA VAL A 203 -15.82 14.92 0.28
C VAL A 203 -16.65 16.08 -0.28
N LYS A 204 -17.94 15.87 -0.54
CA LYS A 204 -18.85 16.94 -0.97
C LYS A 204 -19.32 17.83 0.17
N VAL A 205 -19.08 17.45 1.43
CA VAL A 205 -19.43 18.26 2.60
C VAL A 205 -18.56 19.52 2.61
N GLU A 206 -19.20 20.70 2.58
CA GLU A 206 -18.52 21.99 2.48
C GLU A 206 -17.86 22.41 3.80
N ASP A 207 -18.52 22.15 4.94
CA ASP A 207 -17.97 22.45 6.25
C ASP A 207 -16.81 21.51 6.59
N GLY A 208 -15.62 22.09 6.82
CA GLY A 208 -14.41 21.33 7.07
C GLY A 208 -14.43 20.53 8.38
N GLY A 209 -15.09 21.04 9.42
CA GLY A 209 -15.23 20.33 10.69
C GLY A 209 -16.14 19.11 10.56
N GLU A 210 -17.31 19.31 9.95
CA GLU A 210 -18.26 18.21 9.67
C GLU A 210 -17.64 17.17 8.73
N ARG A 211 -16.92 17.61 7.69
CA ARG A 211 -16.20 16.70 6.79
C ARG A 211 -15.17 15.88 7.55
N ALA A 212 -14.39 16.48 8.44
CA ALA A 212 -13.40 15.77 9.24
C ALA A 212 -14.03 14.71 10.16
N GLU A 213 -15.13 15.03 10.84
CA GLU A 213 -15.87 14.06 11.68
C GLU A 213 -16.37 12.87 10.86
N ARG A 214 -16.84 13.11 9.63
CA ARG A 214 -17.29 12.05 8.73
C ARG A 214 -16.15 11.23 8.10
N LEU A 215 -14.95 11.80 7.98
CA LEU A 215 -13.75 11.09 7.49
C LEU A 215 -13.10 10.22 8.56
N LYS A 216 -13.20 10.60 9.85
CA LYS A 216 -12.56 9.91 10.99
C LYS A 216 -12.73 8.38 10.99
N PRO A 217 -13.92 7.78 10.73
CA PRO A 217 -14.06 6.32 10.72
C PRO A 217 -13.24 5.63 9.63
N TYR A 218 -13.04 6.27 8.48
CA TYR A 218 -12.32 5.69 7.35
C TYR A 218 -10.81 5.64 7.55
N VAL A 219 -10.27 6.45 8.47
CA VAL A 219 -8.86 6.33 8.88
C VAL A 219 -8.59 4.97 9.55
N LEU A 220 -9.60 4.36 10.17
CA LEU A 220 -9.51 3.01 10.73
C LEU A 220 -9.98 1.91 9.77
N SER A 221 -10.23 2.25 8.50
CA SER A 221 -10.73 1.30 7.51
C SER A 221 -9.74 0.14 7.32
N GLY A 222 -10.31 -1.06 7.15
CA GLY A 222 -9.58 -2.25 6.72
C GLY A 222 -9.15 -2.20 5.24
N VAL A 223 -9.71 -1.27 4.46
CA VAL A 223 -9.37 -1.00 3.05
C VAL A 223 -8.24 0.05 3.01
N PRO A 224 -7.00 -0.32 2.65
CA PRO A 224 -5.86 0.61 2.71
C PRO A 224 -6.05 1.88 1.86
N GLN A 225 -6.73 1.76 0.72
CA GLN A 225 -6.99 2.88 -0.18
C GLN A 225 -8.01 3.86 0.40
N ALA A 226 -9.03 3.38 1.12
CA ALA A 226 -10.00 4.24 1.80
C ALA A 226 -9.33 5.00 2.95
N ARG A 227 -8.50 4.31 3.73
CA ARG A 227 -7.69 4.92 4.78
C ARG A 227 -6.78 6.03 4.25
N GLN A 228 -5.98 5.72 3.23
CA GLN A 228 -5.08 6.70 2.63
C GLN A 228 -5.84 7.89 2.06
N PHE A 229 -6.98 7.65 1.40
CA PHE A 229 -7.84 8.70 0.87
C PHE A 229 -8.40 9.59 1.98
N ALA A 230 -8.90 8.99 3.07
CA ALA A 230 -9.44 9.73 4.20
C ALA A 230 -8.39 10.62 4.89
N LEU A 231 -7.18 10.12 5.09
CA LEU A 231 -6.06 10.89 5.64
C LEU A 231 -5.69 12.09 4.75
N GLN A 232 -5.64 11.90 3.42
CA GLN A 232 -5.38 12.99 2.47
C GLN A 232 -6.48 14.04 2.45
N GLU A 233 -7.75 13.63 2.54
CA GLU A 233 -8.88 14.57 2.56
C GLU A 233 -9.02 15.29 3.91
N LEU A 234 -8.61 14.66 5.02
CA LEU A 234 -8.51 15.32 6.33
C LEU A 234 -7.58 16.53 6.27
N GLY A 235 -6.41 16.40 5.65
CA GLY A 235 -5.47 17.52 5.43
C GLY A 235 -6.07 18.68 4.63
N LYS A 236 -7.09 18.42 3.80
CA LYS A 236 -7.80 19.44 3.00
C LYS A 236 -9.01 20.05 3.69
N CYS A 237 -9.33 19.63 4.92
CA CYS A 237 -10.50 20.15 5.65
C CYS A 237 -10.29 21.55 6.24
N GLY A 238 -9.06 22.07 6.24
CA GLY A 238 -8.76 23.39 6.75
C GLY A 238 -8.88 23.50 8.29
N PRO A 239 -8.71 24.70 8.86
CA PRO A 239 -8.50 24.85 10.31
C PRO A 239 -9.67 24.36 11.17
N ALA A 240 -10.90 24.32 10.62
CA ALA A 240 -12.08 23.81 11.31
C ALA A 240 -11.97 22.32 11.72
N ALA A 241 -11.14 21.54 11.01
CA ALA A 241 -10.89 20.13 11.32
C ALA A 241 -9.92 19.90 12.48
N SER A 242 -9.23 20.96 12.96
CA SER A 242 -8.16 20.84 13.94
C SER A 242 -8.60 20.18 15.24
N ALA A 243 -9.85 20.37 15.67
CA ALA A 243 -10.37 19.74 16.88
C ALA A 243 -10.48 18.21 16.71
N THR A 244 -11.14 17.77 15.63
CA THR A 244 -11.32 16.36 15.29
C THR A 244 -9.99 15.63 15.13
N ILE A 245 -9.04 16.24 14.39
CA ILE A 245 -7.74 15.61 14.14
C ILE A 245 -6.92 15.55 15.44
N ARG A 246 -7.00 16.57 16.30
CA ARG A 246 -6.35 16.53 17.63
C ARG A 246 -6.90 15.39 18.49
N GLU A 247 -8.22 15.21 18.50
CA GLU A 247 -8.82 14.08 19.22
C GLU A 247 -8.31 12.73 18.70
N MET A 248 -8.10 12.58 17.39
CA MET A 248 -7.51 11.37 16.81
C MET A 248 -6.06 11.18 17.27
N LEU A 249 -5.26 12.25 17.31
CA LEU A 249 -3.87 12.18 17.80
C LEU A 249 -3.74 11.80 19.28
N ASP A 250 -4.79 12.04 20.06
CA ASP A 250 -4.83 11.73 21.48
C ASP A 250 -5.51 10.36 21.76
N ASP A 251 -6.12 9.75 20.75
CA ASP A 251 -6.80 8.45 20.84
C ASP A 251 -5.87 7.29 20.40
N PRO A 252 -5.54 6.35 21.31
CA PRO A 252 -4.67 5.21 21.00
C PRO A 252 -5.12 4.34 19.83
N THR A 253 -6.39 4.39 19.39
CA THR A 253 -6.84 3.62 18.23
C THR A 253 -6.18 4.06 16.92
N PHE A 254 -5.70 5.30 16.84
CA PHE A 254 -5.02 5.85 15.66
C PHE A 254 -3.49 5.76 15.77
N ALA A 255 -2.94 5.04 16.76
CA ALA A 255 -1.50 4.99 17.00
C ALA A 255 -0.70 4.43 15.82
N ASP A 256 -1.27 3.48 15.08
CA ASP A 256 -0.64 2.86 13.91
C ASP A 256 -0.60 3.79 12.68
N ASP A 257 -1.41 4.86 12.68
CA ASP A 257 -1.52 5.84 11.59
C ASP A 257 -1.11 7.24 12.07
N ALA A 258 -0.51 7.36 13.26
CA ALA A 258 -0.30 8.64 13.93
C ALA A 258 0.60 9.59 13.13
N ALA A 259 1.62 9.08 12.43
CA ALA A 259 2.44 9.88 11.52
C ALA A 259 1.59 10.55 10.41
N ASP A 260 0.72 9.79 9.75
CA ASP A 260 -0.17 10.33 8.70
C ASP A 260 -1.24 11.27 9.28
N VAL A 261 -1.73 11.01 10.51
CA VAL A 261 -2.64 11.92 11.21
C VAL A 261 -1.93 13.24 11.58
N ILE A 262 -0.66 13.21 11.98
CA ILE A 262 0.15 14.43 12.25
C ILE A 262 0.29 15.24 10.96
N LYS A 263 0.58 14.59 9.84
CA LYS A 263 0.65 15.23 8.54
C LYS A 263 -0.67 15.91 8.18
N ALA A 264 -1.79 15.20 8.29
CA ALA A 264 -3.12 15.76 8.06
C ALA A 264 -3.42 16.94 9.00
N TYR A 265 -2.97 16.88 10.26
CA TYR A 265 -3.13 17.97 11.23
C TYR A 265 -2.40 19.24 10.80
N ALA A 266 -1.15 19.11 10.36
CA ALA A 266 -0.35 20.23 9.87
C ALA A 266 -0.94 20.83 8.59
N GLU A 267 -1.35 19.98 7.63
CA GLU A 267 -1.96 20.41 6.36
C GLU A 267 -3.30 21.14 6.59
N ALA A 268 -4.15 20.63 7.48
CA ALA A 268 -5.45 21.23 7.76
C ALA A 268 -5.33 22.52 8.59
N GLY A 269 -4.53 22.50 9.65
CA GLY A 269 -4.43 23.59 10.61
C GLY A 269 -3.52 24.74 10.16
N GLY A 270 -2.50 24.47 9.35
CA GLY A 270 -1.48 25.45 8.99
C GLY A 270 -0.86 26.10 10.24
N GLU A 271 -0.59 27.41 10.18
CA GLU A 271 0.03 28.16 11.28
C GLU A 271 -0.74 28.06 12.61
N THR A 272 -2.05 27.79 12.58
CA THR A 272 -2.89 27.76 13.78
C THR A 272 -2.60 26.58 14.71
N VAL A 273 -1.94 25.53 14.22
CA VAL A 273 -1.58 24.34 15.01
C VAL A 273 -0.09 24.23 15.31
N ALA A 274 0.70 25.21 14.86
CA ALA A 274 2.16 25.19 14.95
C ALA A 274 2.71 25.06 16.38
N GLU A 275 2.09 25.76 17.34
CA GLU A 275 2.47 25.68 18.76
C GLU A 275 2.30 24.25 19.30
N GLU A 276 1.17 23.61 18.98
CA GLU A 276 0.87 22.24 19.40
C GLU A 276 1.81 21.22 18.72
N LEU A 277 2.14 21.41 17.43
CA LEU A 277 3.14 20.59 16.74
C LEU A 277 4.51 20.68 17.42
N ASN A 278 4.95 21.89 17.80
CA ASN A 278 6.22 22.07 18.51
C ASN A 278 6.18 21.43 19.92
N PHE A 279 5.06 21.56 20.62
CA PHE A 279 4.88 20.90 21.92
C PHE A 279 5.01 19.36 21.80
N ARG A 280 4.43 18.76 20.75
CA ARG A 280 4.59 17.33 20.46
C ARG A 280 6.03 16.97 20.08
N LEU A 281 6.71 17.80 19.29
CA LEU A 281 8.12 17.59 18.95
C LEU A 281 9.03 17.61 20.19
N GLN A 282 8.76 18.49 21.16
CA GLN A 282 9.48 18.52 22.43
C GLN A 282 9.34 17.21 23.20
N ARG A 283 8.14 16.61 23.20
CA ARG A 283 7.90 15.30 23.83
C ARG A 283 8.63 14.16 23.12
N GLU A 284 8.69 14.20 21.79
CA GLU A 284 9.49 13.22 21.04
C GLU A 284 10.99 13.40 21.29
N LEU A 285 11.49 14.63 21.38
CA LEU A 285 12.87 14.91 21.78
C LEU A 285 13.20 14.32 23.17
N GLU A 286 12.32 14.48 24.16
CA GLU A 286 12.48 13.86 25.48
C GLU A 286 12.49 12.33 25.41
N PHE A 287 11.58 11.74 24.61
CA PHE A 287 11.55 10.31 24.38
C PHE A 287 12.86 9.79 23.78
N TRP A 288 13.38 10.44 22.73
CA TRP A 288 14.62 10.04 22.08
C TRP A 288 15.83 10.22 22.99
N ARG A 289 15.89 11.29 23.80
CA ARG A 289 16.94 11.47 24.82
C ARG A 289 16.99 10.31 25.81
N ALA A 290 15.84 9.83 26.25
CA ALA A 290 15.74 8.73 27.20
C ALA A 290 16.02 7.37 26.55
N THR A 291 15.56 7.17 25.31
CA THR A 291 15.53 5.85 24.67
C THR A 291 16.78 5.57 23.85
N ALA A 292 17.23 6.53 23.04
CA ALA A 292 18.28 6.33 22.05
C ALA A 292 19.62 5.80 22.62
N PRO A 293 20.10 6.23 23.81
CA PRO A 293 21.34 5.69 24.38
C PRO A 293 21.29 4.18 24.70
N SER A 294 20.09 3.64 24.88
CA SER A 294 19.87 2.22 25.18
C SER A 294 19.67 1.34 23.95
N LEU A 295 19.49 1.95 22.77
CA LEU A 295 19.33 1.23 21.52
C LEU A 295 20.66 0.60 21.11
N SER A 296 20.57 -0.55 20.44
CA SER A 296 21.69 -1.10 19.69
C SER A 296 21.77 -0.45 18.31
N GLU A 297 22.98 -0.37 17.74
CA GLU A 297 23.15 -0.02 16.32
C GLU A 297 22.33 -0.96 15.43
N GLY A 298 21.70 -0.43 14.38
CA GLY A 298 20.83 -1.18 13.49
C GLY A 298 19.46 -1.56 14.06
N TRP A 299 19.02 -0.93 15.17
CA TRP A 299 17.71 -1.20 15.79
C TRP A 299 16.54 -1.16 14.80
N TRP A 300 16.64 -0.33 13.77
CA TRP A 300 15.63 -0.19 12.70
C TRP A 300 15.22 -1.53 12.07
N ASN A 301 16.17 -2.45 11.95
CA ASN A 301 15.98 -3.73 11.26
C ASN A 301 15.76 -4.92 12.21
N GLN A 302 15.64 -4.66 13.52
CA GLN A 302 15.51 -5.74 14.52
C GLN A 302 14.08 -6.23 14.68
N ASP A 303 13.11 -5.37 14.42
CA ASP A 303 11.70 -5.71 14.43
C ASP A 303 11.17 -5.71 12.99
N SER A 304 10.88 -6.90 12.48
CA SER A 304 10.35 -7.08 11.14
C SER A 304 8.85 -6.80 11.03
N SER A 305 8.15 -6.55 12.14
CA SER A 305 6.74 -6.20 12.11
C SER A 305 6.54 -4.87 11.39
N PRO A 306 5.60 -4.75 10.44
CA PRO A 306 5.40 -3.51 9.70
C PRO A 306 5.12 -2.30 10.62
N GLN A 307 4.47 -2.53 11.76
CA GLN A 307 4.13 -1.54 12.80
C GLN A 307 5.08 -1.57 14.00
N ALA A 308 6.39 -1.74 13.77
CA ALA A 308 7.37 -1.76 14.85
C ALA A 308 7.31 -0.45 15.66
N PRO A 309 7.10 -0.47 16.99
CA PRO A 309 6.82 0.74 17.78
C PRO A 309 7.89 1.84 17.66
N LEU A 310 9.18 1.50 17.58
CA LEU A 310 10.25 2.48 17.42
C LEU A 310 10.26 3.13 16.02
N ARG A 311 9.88 2.38 14.98
CA ARG A 311 9.76 2.93 13.62
C ARG A 311 8.57 3.87 13.53
N GLU A 312 7.49 3.55 14.22
CA GLU A 312 6.32 4.43 14.30
C GLU A 312 6.65 5.75 15.01
N ARG A 313 7.37 5.71 16.14
CA ARG A 313 7.87 6.92 16.82
C ARG A 313 8.81 7.75 15.95
N TYR A 314 9.65 7.10 15.16
CA TYR A 314 10.52 7.78 14.20
C TYR A 314 9.68 8.50 13.13
N SER A 315 8.69 7.82 12.53
CA SER A 315 7.79 8.42 11.55
C SER A 315 7.03 9.61 12.11
N GLN A 316 6.51 9.52 13.34
CA GLN A 316 5.85 10.65 14.02
C GLN A 316 6.78 11.84 14.21
N THR A 317 8.01 11.60 14.66
CA THR A 317 9.02 12.66 14.85
C THR A 317 9.32 13.37 13.53
N LEU A 318 9.46 12.60 12.44
CA LEU A 318 9.72 13.13 11.10
C LEU A 318 8.55 13.99 10.60
N GLU A 319 7.31 13.53 10.74
CA GLU A 319 6.13 14.29 10.32
C GLU A 319 5.89 15.55 11.17
N LEU A 320 6.31 15.57 12.45
CA LEU A 320 6.30 16.79 13.27
C LEU A 320 7.28 17.85 12.74
N ILE A 321 8.49 17.45 12.34
CA ILE A 321 9.48 18.35 11.71
C ILE A 321 8.89 18.92 10.42
N ARG A 322 8.37 18.05 9.54
CA ARG A 322 7.75 18.47 8.27
C ARG A 322 6.57 19.41 8.47
N GLY A 323 5.72 19.12 9.47
CA GLY A 323 4.63 20.01 9.85
C GLY A 323 5.12 21.38 10.32
N LEU A 324 6.21 21.44 11.08
CA LEU A 324 6.81 22.70 11.51
C LEU A 324 7.48 23.47 10.35
N THR A 325 8.04 22.76 9.37
CA THR A 325 8.51 23.36 8.11
C THR A 325 7.36 23.99 7.34
N LEU A 326 6.25 23.26 7.18
CA LEU A 326 5.06 23.76 6.50
C LEU A 326 4.50 25.02 7.18
N THR A 327 4.51 25.07 8.51
CA THR A 327 3.93 26.16 9.30
C THR A 327 4.89 27.31 9.62
N HIS A 328 6.17 27.18 9.24
CA HIS A 328 7.20 28.23 9.41
C HIS A 328 7.33 28.73 10.85
N TYR A 329 7.16 27.87 11.86
CA TYR A 329 7.04 28.30 13.25
C TYR A 329 8.38 28.61 13.93
N PRO A 330 8.75 29.89 14.16
CA PRO A 330 10.12 30.24 14.57
C PRO A 330 10.49 29.74 15.97
N ALA A 331 9.50 29.60 16.86
CA ALA A 331 9.74 29.13 18.22
C ALA A 331 10.10 27.63 18.30
N ALA A 332 10.03 26.89 17.18
CA ALA A 332 10.55 25.52 17.12
C ALA A 332 12.08 25.44 16.98
N LEU A 333 12.76 26.54 16.62
CA LEU A 333 14.19 26.52 16.26
C LEU A 333 15.07 25.85 17.32
N SER A 334 14.86 26.15 18.61
CA SER A 334 15.64 25.53 19.68
C SER A 334 15.41 24.03 19.78
N THR A 335 14.15 23.59 19.70
CA THR A 335 13.78 22.17 19.77
C THR A 335 14.42 21.38 18.63
N VAL A 336 14.39 21.93 17.42
CA VAL A 336 14.89 21.28 16.21
C VAL A 336 16.42 21.19 16.21
N ILE A 337 17.13 22.24 16.66
CA ILE A 337 18.59 22.20 16.85
C ILE A 337 18.96 21.09 17.85
N GLU A 338 18.26 21.03 18.99
CA GLU A 338 18.53 20.01 20.02
C GLU A 338 18.27 18.59 19.51
N LEU A 339 17.25 18.39 18.67
CA LEU A 339 16.94 17.10 18.06
C LEU A 339 17.98 16.69 17.02
N ARG A 340 18.37 17.60 16.13
CA ARG A 340 19.44 17.34 15.15
C ARG A 340 20.76 16.96 15.83
N ASP A 341 21.15 17.74 16.83
CA ASP A 341 22.40 17.53 17.54
C ASP A 341 22.40 16.18 18.28
N LEU A 342 21.24 15.78 18.85
CA LEU A 342 21.06 14.43 19.41
C LEU A 342 21.28 13.35 18.36
N TRP A 343 20.69 13.51 17.17
CA TRP A 343 20.79 12.54 16.08
C TRP A 343 22.23 12.38 15.59
N HIS A 344 22.97 13.49 15.42
CA HIS A 344 24.37 13.45 15.02
C HIS A 344 25.29 12.86 16.10
N PHE A 345 25.00 13.10 17.37
CA PHE A 345 25.86 12.69 18.48
C PHE A 345 25.76 11.19 18.78
N LEU A 346 24.60 10.57 18.57
CA LEU A 346 24.36 9.18 18.92
C LEU A 346 24.53 8.25 17.70
N PRO A 347 25.53 7.35 17.69
CA PRO A 347 25.75 6.43 16.57
C PRO A 347 24.58 5.45 16.34
N GLN A 348 23.75 5.21 17.37
CA GLN A 348 22.54 4.40 17.27
C GLN A 348 21.47 5.03 16.37
N LEU A 349 21.46 6.36 16.28
CA LEU A 349 20.48 7.12 15.51
C LEU A 349 21.02 7.52 14.14
N ASN A 350 22.33 7.74 14.03
CA ASN A 350 23.01 8.08 12.78
C ASN A 350 23.89 6.92 12.28
N ASP A 351 23.31 5.72 12.20
CA ASP A 351 24.03 4.56 11.68
C ASP A 351 24.07 4.55 10.14
N ARG A 352 24.92 3.69 9.57
CA ARG A 352 25.12 3.58 8.12
C ARG A 352 23.93 2.99 7.37
N SER A 353 22.83 2.65 8.04
CA SER A 353 21.64 2.06 7.41
C SER A 353 20.69 3.08 6.79
N GLY A 354 20.97 4.39 6.94
CA GLY A 354 20.21 5.45 6.27
C GLY A 354 19.22 6.20 7.16
N LEU A 355 19.47 6.23 8.48
CA LEU A 355 18.67 7.01 9.43
C LEU A 355 19.09 8.50 9.51
N ASN A 356 19.91 8.96 8.57
CA ASN A 356 20.36 10.35 8.44
C ASN A 356 19.24 11.30 8.02
N GLN A 357 18.14 10.80 7.44
CA GLN A 357 17.02 11.62 6.99
C GLN A 357 16.48 12.53 8.11
N MET A 358 16.40 12.06 9.35
CA MET A 358 15.94 12.89 10.49
C MET A 358 16.80 14.15 10.69
N ALA A 359 18.13 14.02 10.58
CA ALA A 359 19.04 15.13 10.71
C ALA A 359 18.95 16.09 9.50
N GLU A 360 18.82 15.53 8.30
CA GLU A 360 18.64 16.30 7.06
C GLU A 360 17.37 17.16 7.08
N GLU A 361 16.25 16.61 7.57
CA GLU A 361 14.98 17.35 7.64
C GLU A 361 15.00 18.39 8.77
N CYS A 362 15.75 18.13 9.85
CA CYS A 362 16.01 19.15 10.86
C CYS A 362 16.86 20.31 10.31
N ASP A 363 17.90 20.01 9.52
CA ASP A 363 18.73 21.03 8.88
C ASP A 363 17.91 21.89 7.90
N GLU A 364 17.06 21.27 7.07
CA GLU A 364 16.15 21.99 6.18
C GLU A 364 15.23 22.94 6.95
N LEU A 365 14.63 22.49 8.05
CA LEU A 365 13.80 23.34 8.90
C LEU A 365 14.60 24.48 9.54
N ILE A 366 15.82 24.22 10.03
CA ILE A 366 16.67 25.25 10.64
C ILE A 366 17.02 26.34 9.61
N GLU A 367 17.44 25.95 8.40
CA GLU A 367 17.74 26.89 7.32
C GLU A 367 16.51 27.75 7.00
N HIS A 368 15.34 27.13 6.93
CA HIS A 368 14.08 27.80 6.65
C HIS A 368 13.65 28.79 7.74
N LEU A 369 13.87 28.47 9.01
CA LEU A 369 13.54 29.36 10.14
C LEU A 369 14.58 30.47 10.37
N GLN A 370 15.81 30.31 9.87
CA GLN A 370 16.86 31.34 9.96
C GLN A 370 16.90 32.28 8.74
N GLY A 371 16.37 31.83 7.60
CA GLY A 371 16.30 32.61 6.36
C GLY A 371 15.14 33.61 6.29
N ASN A 372 14.16 33.49 7.19
CA ASN A 372 13.03 34.40 7.37
C ASN A 372 13.22 35.28 8.61
#